data_AF-A0A3C1NJX2-F1
#
_entry.id   AF-A0A3C1NJX2-F1
#
_cell.length_a   1.000
_cell.length_b   1.000
_cell.length_c   1.000
_cell.angle_alpha   90.00
_cell.angle_beta   90.00
_cell.angle_gamma   90.00
#
_symmetry.space_group_name_H-M   'P 1'
#
loop_
_entity.id
_entity.type
_entity.pdbx_description
1 polymer ?
#
loop_
_entity_poly.entity_id
_entity_poly.type
_entity_poly.pdbx_seq_one_letter_code
_entity_poly.pdbx_strand_id
1 'polypeptide(L)'
;MKKLLLSSFICLGSLFAVAQHEGHNHGTAAKPVADQAVKQPETLVLKEEVYDFGKIPQGKPVTHLFEVTNSGKTPLKINNVQASCGC
;
A
#
# COMPACT_ATOMS: atom_id res chain seq x y z
N MET A 1 -52.13 42.67 -14.64
CA MET A 1 -53.07 42.49 -13.51
C MET A 1 -54.01 41.35 -13.85
N LYS A 2 -54.34 40.49 -12.86
CA LYS A 2 -55.39 39.44 -12.89
C LYS A 2 -54.99 38.21 -13.73
N LYS A 3 -54.89 36.96 -13.25
CA LYS A 3 -55.40 36.26 -12.04
C LYS A 3 -54.56 34.98 -11.94
N LEU A 4 -53.71 34.81 -10.95
CA LEU A 4 -53.95 33.92 -9.79
C LEU A 4 -54.93 32.77 -10.09
N LEU A 5 -54.43 31.54 -10.13
CA LEU A 5 -54.97 30.44 -9.31
C LEU A 5 -54.01 29.25 -9.27
N LEU A 6 -53.82 28.83 -8.03
CA LEU A 6 -53.03 27.76 -7.45
C LEU A 6 -53.59 26.39 -7.87
N SER A 7 -52.77 25.48 -8.38
CA SER A 7 -53.13 24.05 -8.41
C SER A 7 -51.89 23.15 -8.50
N SER A 8 -51.47 22.69 -7.32
CA SER A 8 -51.00 21.34 -7.01
C SER A 8 -50.02 20.66 -7.96
N PHE A 9 -48.75 20.67 -7.55
CA PHE A 9 -47.72 19.71 -7.96
C PHE A 9 -48.16 18.28 -7.61
N ILE A 10 -48.64 17.53 -8.61
CA ILE A 10 -48.71 16.07 -8.60
C ILE A 10 -48.20 15.60 -9.96
N CYS A 11 -46.89 15.41 -10.08
CA CYS A 11 -46.32 14.52 -11.09
C CYS A 11 -45.47 13.50 -10.36
N LEU A 12 -46.18 12.51 -9.80
CA LEU A 12 -45.64 11.20 -9.52
C LEU A 12 -45.49 10.48 -10.86
N GLY A 13 -44.32 9.89 -11.08
CA GLY A 13 -44.04 9.02 -12.20
C GLY A 13 -43.22 9.71 -13.28
N SER A 14 -42.18 9.11 -13.83
CA SER A 14 -41.62 7.78 -13.67
C SER A 14 -40.51 7.70 -14.72
N LEU A 15 -39.53 6.83 -14.50
CA LEU A 15 -38.46 6.48 -15.44
C LEU A 15 -37.43 7.60 -15.67
N PHE A 16 -36.55 7.77 -14.69
CA PHE A 16 -35.15 8.05 -15.02
C PHE A 16 -34.64 6.86 -15.83
N ALA A 17 -34.59 7.04 -17.15
CA ALA A 17 -33.87 6.14 -18.03
C ALA A 17 -32.41 6.11 -17.58
N VAL A 18 -31.97 4.92 -17.23
CA VAL A 18 -30.57 4.50 -17.03
C VAL A 18 -29.70 5.12 -18.13
N ALA A 19 -28.87 6.09 -17.74
CA ALA A 19 -27.61 6.33 -18.42
C ALA A 19 -26.58 5.42 -17.77
N GLN A 20 -25.95 4.57 -18.58
CA GLN A 20 -24.91 3.64 -18.19
C GLN A 20 -23.76 4.40 -17.53
N HIS A 21 -23.66 4.36 -16.20
CA HIS A 21 -22.38 4.54 -15.52
C HIS A 21 -21.83 3.14 -15.31
N GLU A 22 -21.04 2.70 -16.29
CA GLU A 22 -20.25 1.49 -16.15
C GLU A 22 -19.43 1.62 -14.86
N GLY A 23 -19.57 0.63 -13.98
CA GLY A 23 -18.73 0.51 -12.81
C GLY A 23 -17.28 0.50 -13.26
N HIS A 24 -16.47 1.37 -12.66
CA HIS A 24 -15.03 1.25 -12.70
C HIS A 24 -14.64 -0.09 -12.06
N ASN A 25 -14.55 -1.12 -12.91
CA ASN A 25 -13.90 -2.38 -12.61
C ASN A 25 -12.39 -2.11 -12.50
N HIS A 26 -11.93 -1.59 -11.37
CA HIS A 26 -10.54 -1.78 -10.93
C HIS A 26 -10.38 -3.17 -10.32
N GLY A 27 -10.79 -4.18 -11.09
CA GLY A 27 -10.39 -5.56 -10.91
C GLY A 27 -9.26 -5.85 -11.88
N THR A 28 -8.12 -5.17 -11.71
CA THR A 28 -6.89 -5.68 -12.30
C THR A 28 -6.57 -6.95 -11.52
N ALA A 29 -6.97 -8.09 -12.07
CA ALA A 29 -6.46 -9.38 -11.68
C ALA A 29 -4.93 -9.24 -11.63
N ALA A 30 -4.37 -9.27 -10.42
CA ALA A 30 -2.95 -9.27 -10.20
C ALA A 30 -2.40 -10.53 -10.88
N LYS A 31 -1.91 -10.35 -12.09
CA LYS A 31 -0.99 -11.28 -12.74
C LYS A 31 0.11 -11.53 -11.70
N PRO A 32 0.45 -12.79 -11.38
CA PRO A 32 1.64 -13.04 -10.59
C PRO A 32 2.81 -12.61 -11.49
N VAL A 33 3.28 -11.38 -11.29
CA VAL A 33 4.61 -11.01 -11.74
C VAL A 33 5.50 -11.75 -10.77
N ALA A 34 5.92 -12.94 -11.20
CA ALA A 34 7.11 -13.58 -10.66
C ALA A 34 8.22 -12.54 -10.78
N ASP A 35 8.52 -11.88 -9.67
CA ASP A 35 9.61 -10.96 -9.51
C ASP A 35 10.89 -11.78 -9.61
N GLN A 36 11.33 -12.02 -10.84
CA GLN A 36 12.65 -12.57 -11.09
C GLN A 36 13.62 -11.40 -10.90
N ALA A 37 13.91 -11.11 -9.63
CA ALA A 37 14.98 -10.21 -9.25
C ALA A 37 16.27 -10.74 -9.87
N VAL A 38 16.77 -10.04 -10.89
CA VAL A 38 18.11 -10.25 -11.42
C VAL A 38 19.07 -10.02 -10.26
N LYS A 39 19.63 -11.11 -9.71
CA LYS A 39 20.59 -11.05 -8.60
C LYS A 39 21.88 -10.42 -9.13
N GLN A 40 21.96 -9.10 -9.11
CA GLN A 40 23.22 -8.38 -9.27
C GLN A 40 24.19 -8.87 -8.18
N PRO A 41 25.51 -8.90 -8.43
CA PRO A 41 26.47 -9.29 -7.41
C PRO A 41 26.26 -8.41 -6.17
N GLU A 42 25.85 -9.06 -5.09
CA GLU A 42 25.41 -8.42 -3.86
C GLU A 42 26.66 -7.95 -3.10
N THR A 43 26.98 -6.66 -3.22
CA THR A 43 28.16 -6.05 -2.60
C THR A 43 27.93 -5.67 -1.14
N LEU A 44 26.69 -5.77 -0.67
CA LEU A 44 26.27 -5.57 0.71
C LEU A 44 25.75 -6.91 1.23
N VAL A 45 26.40 -7.47 2.24
CA VAL A 45 26.05 -8.77 2.80
C VAL A 45 25.58 -8.59 4.23
N LEU A 46 24.40 -9.11 4.56
CA LEU A 46 23.93 -9.22 5.93
C LEU A 46 24.36 -10.57 6.51
N LYS A 47 24.79 -10.56 7.78
CA LYS A 47 25.09 -11.80 8.52
C LYS A 47 23.84 -12.65 8.75
N GLU A 48 22.72 -11.98 8.95
CA GLU A 48 21.39 -12.56 9.06
C GLU A 48 20.36 -11.56 8.51
N GLU A 49 19.34 -12.05 7.83
CA GLU A 49 18.28 -11.21 7.25
C GLU A 49 17.05 -11.13 8.15
N VAL A 50 16.90 -12.09 9.07
CA VAL A 50 15.73 -12.24 9.92
C VAL A 50 16.17 -12.56 11.33
N TYR A 51 15.58 -11.87 12.30
CA TYR A 51 15.71 -12.17 13.72
C TYR A 51 14.31 -12.29 14.34
N ASP A 52 14.06 -13.40 15.03
CA ASP A 52 12.82 -13.62 15.79
C ASP A 52 13.05 -13.28 17.26
N PHE A 53 12.38 -12.24 17.74
CA PHE A 53 12.43 -11.82 19.15
C PHE A 53 11.72 -12.81 20.09
N GLY A 54 10.88 -13.71 19.56
CA GLY A 54 10.08 -14.64 20.33
C GLY A 54 9.13 -13.94 21.30
N LYS A 55 9.13 -14.39 22.57
CA LYS A 55 8.29 -13.80 23.62
C LYS A 55 9.05 -12.69 24.33
N ILE A 56 8.56 -11.46 24.23
CA ILE A 56 9.12 -10.29 24.90
C ILE A 56 8.16 -9.71 25.95
N PRO A 57 8.65 -9.16 27.07
CA PRO A 57 7.80 -8.51 28.06
C PRO A 57 7.18 -7.20 27.52
N GLN A 58 5.91 -6.96 27.83
CA GLN A 58 5.24 -5.71 27.46
C GLN A 58 5.89 -4.50 28.16
N GLY A 59 6.03 -3.40 27.41
CA GLY A 59 6.55 -2.13 27.93
C GLY A 59 8.05 -2.11 28.17
N LYS A 60 8.79 -3.17 27.79
CA LYS A 60 10.25 -3.22 27.86
C LYS A 60 10.86 -3.22 26.46
N PRO A 61 11.70 -2.22 26.13
CA PRO A 61 12.45 -2.24 24.88
C PRO A 61 13.34 -3.47 24.79
N VAL A 62 13.40 -4.05 23.58
CA VAL A 62 14.35 -5.11 23.20
C VAL A 62 15.12 -4.62 21.98
N THR A 63 16.35 -5.11 21.81
CA THR A 63 17.23 -4.66 20.73
C THR A 63 17.95 -5.85 20.13
N HIS A 64 18.10 -5.84 18.81
CA HIS A 64 18.93 -6.76 18.07
C HIS A 64 19.86 -5.97 17.15
N LEU A 65 21.07 -6.48 16.91
CA LEU A 65 22.07 -5.85 16.06
C LEU A 65 22.22 -6.66 14.77
N PHE A 66 21.95 -6.02 13.63
CA PHE A 66 22.26 -6.59 12.32
C PHE A 66 23.65 -6.13 11.86
N GLU A 67 24.51 -7.10 11.56
CA GLU A 67 25.83 -6.85 11.00
C GLU A 67 25.75 -6.80 9.47
N VAL A 68 26.26 -5.71 8.88
CA VAL A 68 26.33 -5.49 7.44
C VAL A 68 27.79 -5.38 7.01
N THR A 69 28.18 -6.13 5.99
CA THR A 69 29.54 -6.15 5.44
C THR A 69 29.53 -5.68 3.98
N ASN A 70 30.42 -4.76 3.63
CA ASN A 70 30.71 -4.42 2.25
C ASN A 70 31.67 -5.47 1.65
N SER A 71 31.18 -6.34 0.78
CA SER A 71 31.96 -7.34 0.03
C SER A 71 32.47 -6.80 -1.32
N GLY A 72 32.11 -5.56 -1.67
CA GLY A 72 32.55 -4.90 -2.89
C GLY A 72 33.97 -4.30 -2.80
N LYS A 73 34.46 -3.82 -3.95
CA LYS A 73 35.78 -3.17 -4.08
C LYS A 73 35.72 -1.65 -3.91
N THR A 74 34.52 -1.09 -3.77
CA THR A 74 34.25 0.34 -3.67
C THR A 74 33.60 0.66 -2.33
N PRO A 75 33.84 1.83 -1.73
CA PRO A 75 33.14 2.24 -0.52
C PRO A 75 31.62 2.28 -0.73
N LEU A 76 30.86 1.79 0.25
CA LEU A 76 29.42 1.91 0.29
C LEU A 76 29.02 3.04 1.25
N LYS A 77 28.00 3.80 0.87
CA LYS A 77 27.35 4.80 1.72
C LYS A 77 25.92 4.35 2.02
N ILE A 78 25.61 4.18 3.30
CA ILE A 78 24.25 3.89 3.76
C ILE A 78 23.52 5.24 3.88
N ASN A 79 22.57 5.49 2.99
CA ASN A 79 21.85 6.78 2.94
C ASN A 79 20.60 6.80 3.83
N ASN A 80 19.95 5.65 4.03
CA ASN A 80 18.72 5.54 4.79
C ASN A 80 18.62 4.15 5.42
N VAL A 81 18.01 4.07 6.60
CA VAL A 81 17.60 2.82 7.25
C VAL A 81 16.15 3.02 7.68
N GLN A 82 15.24 2.22 7.14
CA GLN A 82 13.82 2.35 7.40
C GLN A 82 13.29 1.08 8.05
N ALA A 83 12.75 1.22 9.25
CA ALA A 83 11.88 0.20 9.81
C ALA A 83 10.53 0.25 9.09
N SER A 84 9.90 -0.90 8.87
CA SER A 84 8.46 -0.91 8.65
C SER A 84 7.82 -0.20 9.84
N CYS A 85 6.84 0.67 9.59
CA CYS A 85 6.11 1.36 10.64
C CYS A 85 5.66 0.33 11.69
N GLY A 86 6.34 0.34 12.84
CA GLY A 86 6.02 -0.54 13.97
C GLY A 86 4.71 -0.07 14.59
N CYS A 87 3.85 -1.03 14.93
CA CYS A 87 2.60 -0.80 15.66
C CYS A 87 2.79 0.04 16.93
#